data_AF-V5HZF4-F1
#
_entry.id   AF-V5HZF4-F1
#
_cell.length_a   1.000
_cell.length_b   1.000
_cell.length_c   1.000
_cell.angle_alpha   90.00
_cell.angle_beta   90.00
_cell.angle_gamma   90.00
#
_symmetry.space_group_name_H-M   'P 1'
#
loop_
_entity.id
_entity.type
_entity.pdbx_description
1 polymer ?
#
loop_
_entity_poly.entity_id
_entity_poly.type
_entity_poly.pdbx_seq_one_letter_code
_entity_poly.pdbx_strand_id
1 'polypeptide(L)'
;LKISDHLSGLNTCVEQCREDAREASRKTEVQLEAQSSRLSKQLVRIGTQGFAAANKELKVAIEDTMKTHMAQELRAQSEELMSGVSDYVLRYCGPKNLHWYLEGWEDLKKSALETGLKRTGSPFLYLCGYNVCLCINLKQKEGQTILGLFMCIHPGVNDSKLKWPFSKSYTLGVIHPKDKAKRKIDKIDASKYSDVPTFQMTKQDCNVGFGCPTFSTANELESEGFVNDDALHFFLHVEP
;
A
#
# COMPACT_ATOMS: atom_id res chain seq x y z
N LEU A 1 -97.86 1.33 -71.81
CA LEU A 1 -97.61 2.52 -70.96
C LEU A 1 -97.12 2.13 -69.56
N LYS A 2 -97.81 1.26 -68.78
CA LYS A 2 -97.42 0.92 -67.38
C LYS A 2 -96.02 0.30 -67.14
N ILE A 3 -95.51 -0.54 -68.05
CA ILE A 3 -94.21 -1.22 -67.84
C ILE A 3 -93.02 -0.24 -67.92
N SER A 4 -93.15 0.79 -68.76
CA SER A 4 -92.12 1.83 -68.92
C SER A 4 -91.93 2.67 -67.66
N ASP A 5 -93.03 3.00 -66.98
CA ASP A 5 -93.01 3.81 -65.76
C ASP A 5 -92.39 3.03 -64.58
N HIS A 6 -92.70 1.73 -64.46
CA HIS A 6 -92.08 0.86 -63.45
C HIS A 6 -90.59 0.63 -63.70
N LEU A 7 -90.17 0.47 -64.96
CA LEU A 7 -88.75 0.40 -65.33
C LEU A 7 -88.02 1.72 -65.04
N SER A 8 -88.64 2.86 -65.32
CA SER A 8 -88.08 4.17 -65.00
C SER A 8 -87.91 4.37 -63.49
N GLY A 9 -88.93 4.02 -62.68
CA GLY A 9 -88.87 4.13 -61.23
C GLY A 9 -87.82 3.20 -60.60
N LEU A 10 -87.66 1.99 -61.13
CA LEU A 10 -86.61 1.06 -60.69
C LEU A 10 -85.21 1.60 -61.03
N ASN A 11 -85.05 2.16 -62.23
CA ASN A 11 -83.77 2.75 -62.65
C ASN A 11 -83.38 3.95 -61.76
N THR A 12 -84.34 4.80 -61.40
CA THR A 12 -84.13 5.89 -60.44
C THR A 12 -83.73 5.38 -59.05
N CYS A 13 -84.37 4.32 -58.55
CA CYS A 13 -84.05 3.72 -57.26
C CYS A 13 -82.64 3.11 -57.23
N VAL A 14 -82.24 2.43 -58.31
CA VAL A 14 -80.88 1.87 -58.46
C VAL A 14 -79.83 2.97 -58.50
N GLU A 15 -80.07 4.05 -59.25
CA GLU A 15 -79.16 5.19 -59.29
C GLU A 15 -79.05 5.91 -57.94
N GLN A 16 -80.14 6.06 -57.20
CA GLN A 16 -80.13 6.61 -55.84
C GLN A 16 -79.34 5.72 -54.88
N CYS A 17 -79.59 4.40 -54.87
CA CYS A 17 -78.83 3.45 -54.04
C CYS A 17 -77.33 3.47 -54.38
N ARG A 18 -76.98 3.63 -55.66
CA ARG A 18 -75.58 3.74 -56.09
C ARG A 18 -74.93 5.01 -55.56
N GLU A 19 -75.65 6.12 -55.57
CA GLU A 19 -75.15 7.40 -55.06
C GLU A 19 -75.02 7.39 -53.53
N ASP A 20 -76.00 6.82 -52.83
CA ASP A 20 -75.94 6.63 -51.38
C ASP A 20 -74.77 5.73 -50.97
N ALA A 21 -74.50 4.67 -51.75
CA ALA A 21 -73.34 3.79 -51.54
C ALA A 21 -72.00 4.51 -51.78
N ARG A 22 -71.91 5.37 -52.81
CA ARG A 22 -70.73 6.20 -53.05
C ARG A 22 -70.50 7.19 -51.92
N GLU A 23 -71.56 7.85 -51.45
CA GLU A 23 -71.47 8.81 -50.36
C GLU A 23 -71.09 8.13 -49.04
N ALA A 24 -71.65 6.96 -48.74
CA ALA A 24 -71.25 6.16 -47.58
C ALA A 24 -69.79 5.72 -47.67
N SER A 25 -69.31 5.32 -48.85
CA SER A 25 -67.91 4.96 -49.07
C SER A 25 -66.99 6.16 -48.86
N ARG A 26 -67.32 7.33 -49.43
CA ARG A 26 -66.57 8.58 -49.27
C ARG A 26 -66.50 9.01 -47.81
N LYS A 27 -67.60 8.91 -47.08
CA LYS A 27 -67.66 9.22 -45.64
C LYS A 27 -66.77 8.28 -44.81
N THR A 28 -66.75 7.00 -45.16
CA THR A 28 -65.92 5.99 -44.48
C THR A 28 -64.43 6.23 -44.74
N GLU A 29 -64.06 6.56 -45.97
CA GLU A 29 -62.69 6.90 -46.37
C GLU A 29 -62.18 8.12 -45.59
N VAL A 30 -62.96 9.21 -45.56
CA VAL A 30 -62.63 10.41 -44.77
C VAL A 30 -62.48 10.10 -43.28
N GLN A 31 -63.34 9.24 -42.72
CA GLN A 31 -63.24 8.83 -41.32
C GLN A 31 -61.97 7.99 -41.05
N LEU A 32 -61.62 7.08 -41.96
CA LEU A 32 -60.43 6.26 -41.85
C LEU A 32 -59.16 7.10 -41.97
N GLU A 33 -59.11 8.06 -42.89
CA GLU A 33 -58.00 9.01 -43.02
C GLU A 33 -57.83 9.86 -41.76
N ALA A 34 -58.94 10.35 -41.19
CA ALA A 34 -58.91 11.11 -39.94
C ALA A 34 -58.38 10.27 -38.76
N GLN A 35 -58.80 9.00 -38.65
CA GLN A 35 -58.30 8.08 -37.63
C GLN A 35 -56.82 7.75 -37.85
N SER A 36 -56.41 7.45 -39.08
CA SER A 36 -55.02 7.18 -39.45
C SER A 36 -54.12 8.37 -39.11
N SER A 37 -54.54 9.60 -39.46
CA SER A 37 -53.82 10.83 -39.11
C SER A 37 -53.68 11.02 -37.60
N ARG A 38 -54.75 10.73 -36.84
CA ARG A 38 -54.73 10.81 -35.36
C ARG A 38 -53.77 9.79 -34.75
N LEU A 39 -53.84 8.53 -35.19
CA LEU A 39 -52.96 7.46 -34.72
C LEU A 39 -51.49 7.76 -35.04
N SER A 40 -51.21 8.25 -36.25
CA SER A 40 -49.87 8.68 -36.65
C SER A 40 -49.30 9.76 -35.72
N LYS A 41 -50.09 10.79 -35.40
CA LYS A 41 -49.70 11.85 -34.45
C LYS A 41 -49.46 11.31 -33.03
N GLN A 42 -50.30 10.38 -32.57
CA GLN A 42 -50.12 9.75 -31.26
C GLN A 42 -48.85 8.89 -31.23
N LEU A 43 -48.57 8.13 -32.29
CA LEU A 43 -47.38 7.31 -32.40
C LEU A 43 -46.10 8.16 -32.36
N VAL A 44 -46.06 9.27 -33.11
CA VAL A 44 -44.94 10.22 -33.07
C VAL A 44 -44.77 10.78 -31.66
N ARG A 45 -45.86 11.21 -31.01
CA ARG A 45 -45.79 11.76 -29.65
C ARG A 45 -45.24 10.75 -28.63
N ILE A 46 -45.76 9.52 -28.65
CA ILE A 46 -45.32 8.45 -27.75
C ILE A 46 -43.85 8.12 -28.02
N GLY A 47 -43.45 8.01 -29.29
CA GLY A 47 -42.06 7.79 -29.68
C GLY A 47 -41.14 8.88 -29.14
N THR A 48 -41.43 10.15 -29.42
CA THR A 48 -40.61 11.27 -28.96
C THR A 48 -40.51 11.32 -27.43
N GLN A 49 -41.61 11.11 -26.72
CA GLN A 49 -41.61 11.12 -25.25
C GLN A 49 -40.84 9.93 -24.66
N GLY A 50 -41.01 8.73 -25.21
CA GLY A 50 -40.29 7.53 -24.79
C GLY A 50 -38.79 7.65 -25.02
N PHE A 51 -38.38 8.11 -26.21
CA PHE A 51 -36.96 8.34 -26.51
C PHE A 51 -36.35 9.44 -25.64
N ALA A 52 -37.08 10.53 -25.37
CA ALA A 52 -36.59 11.60 -24.50
C ALA A 52 -36.38 11.13 -23.06
N ALA A 53 -37.32 10.33 -22.52
CA ALA A 53 -37.21 9.75 -21.19
C ALA A 53 -36.01 8.77 -21.11
N ALA A 54 -35.91 7.83 -22.05
CA ALA A 54 -34.81 6.87 -22.11
C ALA A 54 -33.45 7.56 -22.26
N ASN A 55 -33.34 8.61 -23.07
CA ASN A 55 -32.09 9.38 -23.22
C ASN A 55 -31.71 10.11 -21.93
N LYS A 56 -32.69 10.63 -21.18
CA LYS A 56 -32.42 11.29 -19.89
C LYS A 56 -31.90 10.28 -18.86
N GLU A 57 -32.53 9.12 -18.77
CA GLU A 57 -32.10 8.03 -17.88
C GLU A 57 -30.71 7.51 -18.26
N LEU A 58 -30.47 7.28 -19.55
CA LEU A 58 -29.18 6.85 -20.07
C LEU A 58 -28.07 7.86 -19.75
N LYS A 59 -28.34 9.16 -19.92
CA LYS A 59 -27.39 10.22 -19.58
C LYS A 59 -27.01 10.18 -18.10
N VAL A 60 -28.00 10.08 -17.21
CA VAL A 60 -27.77 10.01 -15.76
C VAL A 60 -26.96 8.75 -15.40
N ALA A 61 -27.32 7.60 -15.98
CA ALA A 61 -26.60 6.34 -15.75
C ALA A 61 -25.13 6.42 -16.21
N ILE A 62 -24.86 7.05 -17.35
CA ILE A 62 -23.50 7.28 -17.85
C ILE A 62 -22.74 8.20 -16.88
N GLU A 63 -23.32 9.33 -16.47
CA GLU A 63 -22.68 10.27 -15.55
C GLU A 63 -22.34 9.61 -14.20
N ASP A 64 -23.26 8.83 -13.64
CA ASP A 64 -23.04 8.13 -12.37
C ASP A 64 -21.99 7.03 -12.48
N THR A 65 -22.01 6.28 -13.58
CA THR A 65 -21.02 5.24 -13.87
C THR A 65 -19.62 5.85 -14.03
N MET A 66 -19.51 6.94 -14.79
CA MET A 66 -18.24 7.65 -14.97
C MET A 66 -17.71 8.20 -13.65
N LYS A 67 -18.57 8.83 -12.84
CA LYS A 67 -18.18 9.37 -11.53
C LYS A 67 -17.69 8.27 -10.60
N THR A 68 -18.40 7.14 -10.57
CA THR A 68 -18.03 5.99 -9.74
C THR A 68 -16.72 5.38 -10.19
N HIS A 69 -16.54 5.16 -11.49
CA HIS A 69 -15.31 4.60 -12.04
C HIS A 69 -14.11 5.52 -11.80
N MET A 70 -14.24 6.82 -12.05
CA MET A 70 -13.18 7.79 -11.77
C MET A 70 -12.80 7.82 -10.28
N ALA A 71 -13.79 7.76 -9.38
CA ALA A 71 -13.53 7.75 -7.95
C ALA A 71 -12.80 6.47 -7.50
N GLN A 72 -13.15 5.32 -8.08
CA GLN A 72 -12.48 4.04 -7.80
C GLN A 72 -11.04 4.05 -8.31
N GLU A 73 -10.82 4.48 -9.55
CA GLU A 73 -9.50 4.56 -10.15
C GLU A 73 -8.59 5.53 -9.38
N LEU A 74 -9.10 6.72 -9.05
CA LEU A 74 -8.34 7.70 -8.27
C LEU A 74 -7.98 7.15 -6.88
N ARG A 75 -8.89 6.40 -6.23
CA ARG A 75 -8.62 5.76 -4.95
C ARG A 75 -7.53 4.70 -5.09
N ALA A 76 -7.62 3.83 -6.09
CA ALA A 76 -6.62 2.79 -6.34
C ALA A 76 -5.23 3.39 -6.59
N GLN A 77 -5.13 4.40 -7.46
CA GLN A 77 -3.87 5.12 -7.72
C GLN A 77 -3.34 5.84 -6.47
N SER A 78 -4.23 6.41 -5.65
CA SER A 78 -3.83 7.05 -4.40
C SER A 78 -3.29 6.02 -3.39
N GLU A 79 -3.94 4.87 -3.25
CA GLU A 79 -3.49 3.79 -2.38
C GLU A 79 -2.13 3.22 -2.82
N GLU A 80 -1.94 3.01 -4.13
CA GLU A 80 -0.66 2.57 -4.71
C GLU A 80 0.45 3.59 -4.42
N LEU A 81 0.21 4.87 -4.71
CA LEU A 81 1.17 5.94 -4.44
C LEU A 81 1.52 6.03 -2.95
N MET A 82 0.52 6.00 -2.07
CA MET A 82 0.74 6.05 -0.62
C MET A 82 1.51 4.83 -0.12
N SER A 83 1.29 3.65 -0.69
CA SER A 83 2.08 2.46 -0.35
C SER A 83 3.56 2.65 -0.72
N GLY A 84 3.85 3.21 -1.90
CA GLY A 84 5.22 3.49 -2.34
C GLY A 84 5.91 4.56 -1.50
N VAL A 85 5.17 5.62 -1.12
CA VAL A 85 5.67 6.66 -0.21
C VAL A 85 5.98 6.06 1.17
N SER A 86 5.12 5.19 1.69
CA SER A 86 5.35 4.51 2.97
C SER A 86 6.64 3.68 2.95
N ASP A 87 6.89 2.94 1.86
CA ASP A 87 8.09 2.12 1.72
C ASP A 87 9.36 2.99 1.63
N TYR A 88 9.28 4.13 0.94
CA TYR A 88 10.36 5.12 0.90
C TYR A 88 10.66 5.71 2.29
N VAL A 89 9.62 6.15 3.01
CA VAL A 89 9.74 6.73 4.36
C VAL A 89 10.38 5.71 5.30
N LEU A 90 9.94 4.46 5.27
CA LEU A 90 10.48 3.41 6.12
C LEU A 90 11.98 3.20 5.88
N ARG A 91 12.42 3.20 4.61
CA ARG A 91 13.82 2.94 4.23
C ARG A 91 14.77 4.12 4.49
N TYR A 92 14.31 5.35 4.33
CA TYR A 92 15.19 6.53 4.29
C TYR A 92 14.95 7.54 5.43
N CYS A 93 13.73 7.57 5.98
CA CYS A 93 13.30 8.53 6.99
C CYS A 93 13.08 7.91 8.38
N GLY A 94 13.16 6.57 8.51
CA GLY A 94 13.10 5.89 9.79
C GLY A 94 14.26 6.26 10.74
N PRO A 95 14.19 5.86 12.02
CA PRO A 95 15.28 6.04 12.97
C PRO A 95 16.59 5.48 12.40
N LYS A 96 17.68 6.21 12.63
CA LYS A 96 19.04 5.84 12.19
C LYS A 96 19.97 5.53 13.33
N ASN A 97 19.52 5.76 14.57
CA ASN A 97 20.33 5.65 15.77
C ASN A 97 19.63 4.72 16.76
N LEU A 98 20.38 3.76 17.28
CA LEU A 98 20.03 2.98 18.47
C LEU A 98 21.05 3.35 19.55
N HIS A 99 20.56 3.76 20.71
CA HIS A 99 21.37 3.99 21.90
C HIS A 99 20.97 2.99 22.98
N TRP A 100 21.95 2.32 23.56
CA TRP A 100 21.72 1.32 24.59
C TRP A 100 22.62 1.59 25.79
N TYR A 101 21.98 1.83 26.93
CA TYR A 101 22.65 1.95 28.22
C TYR A 101 22.59 0.58 28.90
N LEU A 102 23.71 -0.11 28.91
CA LEU A 102 23.87 -1.37 29.61
C LEU A 102 24.20 -1.06 31.07
N GLU A 103 23.38 -1.53 32.00
CA GLU A 103 23.66 -1.55 33.44
C GLU A 103 24.16 -2.95 33.86
N GLY A 104 24.84 -3.06 35.00
CA GLY A 104 25.34 -4.35 35.50
C GLY A 104 26.63 -4.80 34.81
N TRP A 105 27.51 -3.87 34.45
CA TRP A 105 28.77 -4.17 33.75
C TRP A 105 29.66 -5.13 34.54
N GLU A 106 29.82 -4.92 35.85
CA GLU A 106 30.63 -5.76 36.72
C GLU A 106 30.10 -7.20 36.81
N ASP A 107 28.79 -7.37 36.99
CA ASP A 107 28.14 -8.69 37.01
C ASP A 107 28.28 -9.41 35.68
N LEU A 108 28.20 -8.67 34.57
CA LEU A 108 28.39 -9.22 33.23
C LEU A 108 29.83 -9.71 33.02
N LYS A 109 30.83 -8.93 33.45
CA LYS A 109 32.25 -9.33 33.42
C LYS A 109 32.50 -10.56 34.29
N LYS A 110 31.97 -10.58 35.52
CA LYS A 110 32.08 -11.72 36.43
C LYS A 110 31.48 -12.99 35.81
N SER A 111 30.28 -12.87 35.25
CA SER A 111 29.65 -13.98 34.52
C SER A 111 30.53 -14.48 33.37
N ALA A 112 31.12 -13.57 32.59
CA ALA A 112 32.02 -13.93 31.50
C ALA A 112 33.31 -14.61 31.99
N LEU A 113 33.83 -14.24 33.16
CA LEU A 113 34.97 -14.89 33.79
C LEU A 113 34.64 -16.33 34.20
N GLU A 114 33.46 -16.55 34.78
CA GLU A 114 33.00 -17.86 35.23
C GLU A 114 32.66 -18.80 34.06
N THR A 115 32.01 -18.29 33.01
CA THR A 115 31.56 -19.12 31.86
C THR A 115 32.52 -19.11 30.68
N GLY A 116 33.56 -18.27 30.70
CA GLY A 116 34.50 -18.04 29.60
C GLY A 116 33.96 -17.15 28.46
N LEU A 117 32.64 -17.12 28.27
CA LEU A 117 31.94 -16.26 27.30
C LEU A 117 30.57 -15.88 27.85
N LYS A 118 30.26 -14.58 27.85
CA LYS A 118 28.91 -14.06 28.13
C LYS A 118 28.44 -13.20 26.98
N ARG A 119 27.21 -13.45 26.55
CA ARG A 119 26.52 -12.68 25.49
C ARG A 119 25.29 -12.00 26.06
N THR A 120 25.04 -10.78 25.63
CA THR A 120 23.79 -10.05 25.90
C THR A 120 23.50 -9.07 24.77
N GLY A 121 22.26 -8.60 24.66
CA GLY A 121 21.83 -7.71 23.59
C GLY A 121 20.91 -6.59 24.07
N SER A 122 20.84 -5.54 23.27
CA SER A 122 19.89 -4.45 23.48
C SER A 122 18.46 -4.91 23.16
N PRO A 123 17.44 -4.14 23.58
CA PRO A 123 16.12 -4.24 22.99
C PRO A 123 16.17 -4.09 21.47
N PHE A 124 15.17 -4.66 20.80
CA PHE A 124 14.98 -4.52 19.36
C PHE A 124 14.47 -3.13 18.99
N LEU A 125 14.97 -2.59 17.87
CA LEU A 125 14.53 -1.32 17.32
C LEU A 125 14.54 -1.39 15.78
N TYR A 126 13.57 -0.75 15.15
CA TYR A 126 13.56 -0.61 13.70
C TYR A 126 14.50 0.52 13.26
N LEU A 127 15.62 0.18 12.61
CA LEU A 127 16.54 1.13 11.99
C LEU A 127 16.46 1.04 10.46
N CYS A 128 16.17 2.16 9.79
CA CYS A 128 15.94 2.20 8.34
C CYS A 128 14.97 1.11 7.84
N GLY A 129 13.98 0.76 8.68
CA GLY A 129 12.98 -0.27 8.42
C GLY A 129 13.35 -1.70 8.81
N TYR A 130 14.62 -1.99 9.11
CA TYR A 130 15.10 -3.31 9.54
C TYR A 130 14.96 -3.48 11.05
N ASN A 131 14.49 -4.64 11.51
CA ASN A 131 14.42 -4.96 12.94
C ASN A 131 15.81 -5.36 13.45
N VAL A 132 16.44 -4.52 14.27
CA VAL A 132 17.84 -4.72 14.69
C VAL A 132 18.01 -4.63 16.20
N CYS A 133 19.07 -5.25 16.71
CA CYS A 133 19.60 -4.96 18.04
C CYS A 133 21.14 -4.90 18.02
N LEU A 134 21.69 -4.25 19.04
CA LEU A 134 23.09 -4.41 19.39
C LEU A 134 23.27 -5.71 20.17
N CYS A 135 24.39 -6.38 19.93
CA CYS A 135 24.80 -7.55 20.65
C CYS A 135 26.25 -7.38 21.11
N ILE A 136 26.52 -7.71 22.36
CA ILE A 136 27.88 -7.75 22.90
C ILE A 136 28.24 -9.14 23.36
N ASN A 137 29.53 -9.46 23.22
CA ASN A 137 30.16 -10.65 23.77
C ASN A 137 31.32 -10.22 24.65
N LEU A 138 31.34 -10.68 25.90
CA LEU A 138 32.52 -10.62 26.76
C LEU A 138 33.18 -11.99 26.78
N LYS A 139 34.42 -12.07 26.32
CA LYS A 139 35.18 -13.31 26.22
C LYS A 139 36.50 -13.17 26.99
N GLN A 140 36.82 -14.17 27.80
CA GLN A 140 38.16 -14.23 28.40
C GLN A 140 39.19 -14.72 27.39
N LYS A 141 40.27 -13.96 27.22
CA LYS A 141 41.42 -14.33 26.40
C LYS A 141 42.70 -13.82 27.05
N GLU A 142 43.64 -14.72 27.32
CA GLU A 142 44.99 -14.37 27.82
C GLU A 142 44.98 -13.47 29.08
N GLY A 143 44.04 -13.73 30.00
CA GLY A 143 43.91 -12.95 31.25
C GLY A 143 43.20 -11.61 31.10
N GLN A 144 42.64 -11.30 29.92
CA GLN A 144 41.84 -10.10 29.66
C GLN A 144 40.40 -10.45 29.26
N THR A 145 39.47 -9.59 29.65
CA THR A 145 38.09 -9.63 29.15
C THR A 145 37.99 -8.80 27.88
N ILE A 146 37.83 -9.46 26.75
CA ILE A 146 37.68 -8.84 25.43
C ILE A 146 36.19 -8.62 25.15
N LEU A 147 35.85 -7.38 24.77
CA LEU A 147 34.52 -7.01 24.31
C LEU A 147 34.46 -7.12 22.79
N GLY A 148 33.55 -7.95 22.29
CA GLY A 148 33.06 -7.93 20.92
C GLY A 148 31.74 -7.18 20.83
N LEU A 149 31.55 -6.40 19.76
CA LEU A 149 30.36 -5.58 19.52
C LEU A 149 29.82 -5.83 18.11
N PHE A 150 28.52 -6.13 18.01
CA PHE A 150 27.88 -6.60 16.79
C PHE A 150 26.50 -5.97 16.59
N MET A 151 26.09 -5.85 15.33
CA MET A 151 24.70 -5.66 14.94
C MET A 151 24.08 -7.00 14.59
N CYS A 152 22.90 -7.28 15.13
CA CYS A 152 22.05 -8.39 14.70
C CYS A 152 20.86 -7.83 13.93
N ILE A 153 20.50 -8.47 12.82
CA ILE A 153 19.26 -8.21 12.10
C ILE A 153 18.32 -9.40 12.35
N HIS A 154 17.11 -9.10 12.78
CA HIS A 154 16.07 -10.08 13.10
C HIS A 154 14.92 -9.98 12.09
N PRO A 155 14.09 -11.04 11.98
CA PRO A 155 12.87 -10.97 11.20
C PRO A 155 12.01 -9.77 11.61
N GLY A 156 11.58 -8.99 10.63
CA GLY A 156 10.80 -7.78 10.78
C GLY A 156 9.52 -7.80 9.96
N VAL A 157 8.51 -7.04 10.40
CA VAL A 157 7.22 -6.95 9.69
C VAL A 157 7.34 -6.28 8.31
N ASN A 158 8.44 -5.58 8.08
CA ASN A 158 8.68 -4.81 6.86
C ASN A 158 9.60 -5.52 5.86
N ASP A 159 10.10 -6.72 6.16
CA ASP A 159 11.20 -7.34 5.43
C ASP A 159 10.92 -7.51 3.93
N SER A 160 9.66 -7.76 3.55
CA SER A 160 9.23 -7.91 2.15
C SER A 160 9.33 -6.61 1.33
N LYS A 161 9.37 -5.45 1.99
CA LYS A 161 9.46 -4.11 1.40
C LYS A 161 10.89 -3.58 1.38
N LEU A 162 11.80 -4.25 2.07
CA LEU A 162 13.20 -3.83 2.22
C LEU A 162 14.08 -4.44 1.14
N LYS A 163 15.25 -3.82 0.95
CA LYS A 163 16.28 -4.35 0.06
C LYS A 163 17.09 -5.40 0.79
N TRP A 164 17.33 -6.52 0.14
CA TRP A 164 18.18 -7.59 0.65
C TRP A 164 19.19 -8.01 -0.41
N PRO A 165 20.42 -8.40 -0.01
CA PRO A 165 20.94 -8.36 1.36
C PRO A 165 21.09 -6.92 1.90
N PHE A 166 21.14 -6.79 3.22
CA PHE A 166 21.41 -5.52 3.90
C PHE A 166 22.76 -4.98 3.42
N SER A 167 22.77 -3.74 2.91
CA SER A 167 23.92 -3.16 2.21
C SER A 167 24.24 -1.73 2.66
N LYS A 168 23.65 -1.26 3.77
CA LYS A 168 23.93 0.07 4.29
C LYS A 168 25.24 0.07 5.09
N SER A 169 25.97 1.17 5.03
CA SER A 169 27.07 1.41 5.96
C SER A 169 26.53 1.73 7.34
N TYR A 170 27.21 1.28 8.38
CA TYR A 170 26.83 1.56 9.76
C TYR A 170 28.04 1.66 10.67
N THR A 171 27.86 2.37 11.78
CA THR A 171 28.87 2.60 12.82
C THR A 171 28.37 2.01 14.13
N LEU A 172 29.17 1.17 14.76
CA LEU A 172 28.96 0.66 16.11
C LEU A 172 29.94 1.37 17.06
N GLY A 173 29.58 1.54 18.32
CA GLY A 173 30.58 1.99 19.28
C GLY A 173 30.08 2.22 20.69
N VAL A 174 30.95 2.84 21.49
CA VAL A 174 30.66 3.33 22.84
C VAL A 174 30.93 4.82 22.94
N ILE A 175 30.13 5.53 23.75
CA ILE A 175 30.21 6.97 23.95
C ILE A 175 30.59 7.24 25.41
N HIS A 176 31.52 8.16 25.64
CA HIS A 176 31.88 8.54 26.99
C HIS A 176 30.74 9.35 27.63
N PRO A 177 30.31 9.02 28.87
CA PRO A 177 29.08 9.56 29.46
C PRO A 177 29.12 11.07 29.71
N LYS A 178 30.31 11.64 29.92
CA LYS A 178 30.51 13.08 30.19
C LYS A 178 31.06 13.86 28.99
N ASP A 179 31.59 13.18 27.99
CA ASP A 179 32.21 13.80 26.81
C ASP A 179 31.74 13.07 25.56
N LYS A 180 30.68 13.59 24.93
CA LYS A 180 30.08 12.95 23.75
C LYS A 180 31.01 12.94 22.52
N ALA A 181 32.07 13.76 22.49
CA ALA A 181 33.06 13.73 21.42
C ALA A 181 34.03 12.56 21.57
N LYS A 182 34.30 12.13 22.81
CA LYS A 182 35.10 10.94 23.10
C LYS A 182 34.27 9.67 22.88
N ARG A 183 34.60 8.96 21.80
CA ARG A 183 33.95 7.72 21.37
C ARG A 183 34.96 6.72 20.83
N LYS A 184 34.77 5.44 21.11
CA LYS A 184 35.40 4.35 20.36
C LYS A 184 34.38 3.83 19.36
N ILE A 185 34.79 3.68 18.10
CA ILE A 185 33.88 3.34 17.01
C ILE A 185 34.49 2.30 16.07
N ASP A 186 33.62 1.50 15.48
CA ASP A 186 33.93 0.64 14.35
C ASP A 186 32.95 0.94 13.22
N LYS A 187 33.46 1.06 11.99
CA LYS A 187 32.67 1.42 10.81
C LYS A 187 32.66 0.26 9.84
N ILE A 188 31.46 -0.17 9.46
CA ILE A 188 31.26 -1.33 8.62
C ILE A 188 30.47 -0.91 7.39
N ASP A 189 31.00 -1.26 6.23
CA ASP A 189 30.29 -1.14 4.96
C ASP A 189 29.69 -2.50 4.60
N ALA A 190 28.41 -2.69 4.92
CA ALA A 190 27.75 -3.99 4.74
C ALA A 190 27.67 -4.43 3.27
N SER A 191 27.76 -3.49 2.32
CA SER A 191 27.75 -3.82 0.89
C SER A 191 28.90 -4.73 0.47
N LYS A 192 30.00 -4.74 1.23
CA LYS A 192 31.19 -5.59 1.00
C LYS A 192 31.04 -7.01 1.51
N TYR A 193 29.95 -7.32 2.20
CA TYR A 193 29.74 -8.56 2.94
C TYR A 193 28.39 -9.19 2.57
N SER A 194 27.97 -9.03 1.31
CA SER A 194 26.64 -9.43 0.83
C SER A 194 26.38 -10.95 0.90
N ASP A 195 27.39 -11.76 1.19
CA ASP A 195 27.32 -13.21 1.39
C ASP A 195 27.17 -13.60 2.87
N VAL A 196 27.35 -12.66 3.80
CA VAL A 196 27.22 -12.92 5.24
C VAL A 196 25.76 -13.24 5.59
N PRO A 197 25.49 -14.34 6.32
CA PRO A 197 24.14 -14.75 6.70
C PRO A 197 23.33 -13.68 7.46
N THR A 198 23.98 -12.91 8.34
CA THR A 198 23.37 -11.81 9.10
C THR A 198 22.75 -10.73 8.22
N PHE A 199 23.26 -10.54 7.01
CA PHE A 199 22.74 -9.54 6.08
C PHE A 199 21.73 -10.11 5.08
N GLN A 200 21.46 -11.42 5.11
CA GLN A 200 20.40 -12.00 4.29
C GLN A 200 19.04 -11.78 4.93
N MET A 201 17.99 -11.80 4.10
CA MET A 201 16.63 -11.93 4.60
C MET A 201 16.45 -13.33 5.20
N THR A 202 16.36 -13.45 6.52
CA THR A 202 16.09 -14.72 7.18
C THR A 202 14.67 -14.75 7.75
N LYS A 203 13.99 -15.89 7.63
CA LYS A 203 12.69 -16.13 8.31
C LYS A 203 12.87 -16.70 9.71
N GLN A 204 14.09 -17.07 10.06
CA GLN A 204 14.47 -17.60 11.36
C GLN A 204 15.34 -16.58 12.07
N ASP A 205 15.25 -16.54 13.40
CA ASP A 205 16.13 -15.70 14.21
C ASP A 205 17.59 -16.02 13.92
N CYS A 206 18.29 -15.03 13.37
CA CYS A 206 19.72 -15.14 13.12
C CYS A 206 20.44 -14.79 14.42
N ASN A 207 20.93 -15.83 15.11
CA ASN A 207 21.76 -15.64 16.30
C ASN A 207 23.18 -15.15 15.98
N VAL A 208 23.53 -14.89 14.72
CA VAL A 208 24.87 -14.45 14.34
C VAL A 208 24.82 -12.96 14.02
N GLY A 209 25.44 -12.14 14.87
CA GLY A 209 25.63 -10.71 14.59
C GLY A 209 26.89 -10.48 13.76
N PHE A 210 26.93 -9.37 13.03
CA PHE A 210 28.12 -8.93 12.30
C PHE A 210 28.68 -7.65 12.93
N GLY A 211 30.00 -7.56 13.06
CA GLY A 211 30.64 -6.55 13.89
C GLY A 211 32.12 -6.81 14.13
N CYS A 212 32.64 -6.24 15.20
CA CYS A 212 34.04 -6.37 15.61
C CYS A 212 34.17 -7.33 16.81
N PRO A 213 34.76 -8.53 16.63
CA PRO A 213 34.93 -9.50 17.71
C PRO A 213 35.91 -9.06 18.81
N THR A 214 36.80 -8.11 18.51
CA THR A 214 37.83 -7.58 19.41
C THR A 214 37.76 -6.07 19.43
N PHE A 215 36.57 -5.53 19.73
CA PHE A 215 36.28 -4.10 19.68
C PHE A 215 37.09 -3.31 20.70
N SER A 216 37.18 -3.78 21.95
CA SER A 216 38.00 -3.18 23.01
C SER A 216 38.21 -4.19 24.15
N THR A 217 38.97 -3.80 25.17
CA THR A 217 39.12 -4.57 26.42
C THR A 217 38.35 -3.91 27.55
N ALA A 218 37.90 -4.68 28.54
CA ALA A 218 37.24 -4.12 29.72
C ALA A 218 38.12 -3.09 30.45
N ASN A 219 39.40 -3.42 30.65
CA ASN A 219 40.36 -2.54 31.31
C ASN A 219 40.53 -1.20 30.59
N GLU A 220 40.56 -1.21 29.25
CA GLU A 220 40.67 0.00 28.44
C GLU A 220 39.41 0.88 28.58
N LEU A 221 38.22 0.28 28.51
CA LEU A 221 36.96 1.00 28.68
C LEU A 221 36.83 1.64 30.06
N GLU A 222 37.26 0.94 31.11
CA GLU A 222 37.24 1.43 32.49
C GLU A 222 38.28 2.51 32.73
N SER A 223 39.54 2.27 32.34
CA SER A 223 40.64 3.22 32.54
C SER A 223 40.44 4.52 31.75
N GLU A 224 39.75 4.46 30.62
CA GLU A 224 39.39 5.64 29.83
C GLU A 224 38.06 6.30 30.26
N GLY A 225 37.36 5.76 31.27
CA GLY A 225 36.15 6.35 31.84
C GLY A 225 34.87 6.16 31.03
N PHE A 226 34.84 5.22 30.08
CA PHE A 226 33.61 4.88 29.35
C PHE A 226 32.58 4.19 30.24
N VAL A 227 33.05 3.40 31.21
CA VAL A 227 32.21 2.80 32.26
C VAL A 227 32.03 3.82 33.38
N ASN A 228 30.78 4.13 33.72
CA ASN A 228 30.44 5.04 34.81
C ASN A 228 29.21 4.49 35.54
N ASP A 229 29.27 4.42 36.87
CA ASP A 229 28.18 3.91 37.73
C ASP A 229 27.68 2.52 37.29
N ASP A 230 28.61 1.60 37.03
CA ASP A 230 28.34 0.23 36.56
C ASP A 230 27.55 0.16 35.24
N ALA A 231 27.59 1.24 34.46
CA ALA A 231 26.89 1.36 33.19
C ALA A 231 27.83 1.75 32.03
N LEU A 232 27.46 1.30 30.83
CA LEU A 232 28.18 1.56 29.58
C LEU A 232 27.20 1.94 28.47
N HIS A 233 27.50 3.03 27.76
CA HIS A 233 26.64 3.56 26.69
C HIS A 233 27.12 3.11 25.32
N PHE A 234 26.39 2.18 24.73
CA PHE A 234 26.57 1.72 23.35
C PHE A 234 25.70 2.49 22.36
N PHE A 235 26.15 2.55 21.11
CA PHE A 235 25.33 3.05 20.02
C PHE A 235 25.57 2.30 18.71
N LEU A 236 24.55 2.35 17.86
CA LEU A 236 24.56 1.95 16.47
C LEU A 236 23.98 3.09 15.64
N HIS A 237 24.70 3.49 14.59
CA HIS A 237 24.25 4.48 13.62
C HIS A 237 24.26 3.88 12.21
N VAL A 238 23.14 3.93 11.49
CA VAL A 238 23.05 3.47 10.10
C VAL A 238 23.06 4.67 9.15
N GLU A 239 23.93 4.63 8.16
CA GLU A 239 24.03 5.68 7.14
C GLU A 239 22.82 5.63 6.16
N PRO A 240 22.41 6.79 5.59
CA PRO A 240 21.24 6.90 4.72
C PRO A 240 21.22 5.94 3.52
#